data_AF-A0A1C7HVX4-F1
#
_entry.id   AF-A0A1C7HVX4-F1
#
_cell.length_a   1.000
_cell.length_b   1.000
_cell.length_c   1.000
_cell.angle_alpha   90.00
_cell.angle_beta   90.00
_cell.angle_gamma   90.00
#
_symmetry.space_group_name_H-M   'P 1'
#
loop_
_entity.id
_entity.type
_entity.pdbx_description
1 polymer ?
#
loop_
_entity_poly.entity_id
_entity_poly.type
_entity_poly.pdbx_seq_one_letter_code
_entity_poly.pdbx_strand_id
1 'polypeptide(L)'
;MQSAYLHGYYDQMVEFLRNVFSAALKTNDALEKGVLTGCLRIAKESIFTGLNNFNVYSVFDKQSSSDFGFTSEEVMCLLNDYELRKFERTVKEW
;
A
#
# COMPACT_ATOMS: atom_id res chain seq x y z
N MET A 1 -10.38 9.11 3.81
CA MET A 1 -10.15 10.23 2.87
C MET A 1 -11.33 10.50 1.94
N GLN A 2 -11.86 9.50 1.22
CA GLN A 2 -13.03 9.71 0.34
C GLN A 2 -14.27 10.20 1.09
N SER A 3 -14.58 9.62 2.26
CA SER A 3 -15.68 10.11 3.10
C SER A 3 -15.49 11.58 3.50
N ALA A 4 -14.27 11.98 3.93
CA ALA A 4 -13.96 13.36 4.26
C ALA A 4 -14.13 14.33 3.08
N TYR A 5 -13.78 13.88 1.88
CA TYR A 5 -14.02 14.63 0.65
C TYR A 5 -15.52 14.80 0.37
N LEU A 6 -16.30 13.72 0.48
CA LEU A 6 -17.75 13.73 0.26
C LEU A 6 -18.51 14.63 1.24
N HIS A 7 -17.99 14.77 2.46
CA HIS A 7 -18.61 15.56 3.52
C HIS A 7 -17.93 16.92 3.75
N GLY A 8 -17.02 17.34 2.86
CA GLY A 8 -16.44 18.70 2.86
C GLY A 8 -15.38 18.99 3.93
N TYR A 9 -14.87 17.98 4.65
CA TYR A 9 -13.84 18.14 5.69
C TYR A 9 -12.47 17.55 5.29
N TYR A 10 -12.20 17.47 4.00
CA TYR A 10 -10.97 16.86 3.47
C TYR A 10 -9.70 17.50 4.02
N ASP A 11 -9.62 18.84 4.04
CA ASP A 11 -8.41 19.56 4.45
C ASP A 11 -8.14 19.39 5.95
N GLN A 12 -9.17 19.43 6.79
CA GLN A 12 -9.05 19.18 8.23
C GLN A 12 -8.58 17.75 8.51
N MET A 13 -9.08 16.77 7.73
CA MET A 13 -8.63 15.39 7.83
C MET A 13 -7.16 15.23 7.41
N VAL A 14 -6.73 15.92 6.35
CA VAL A 14 -5.33 15.95 5.90
C VAL A 14 -4.43 16.52 7.00
N GLU A 15 -4.81 17.65 7.59
CA GLU A 15 -4.04 18.31 8.65
C GLU A 15 -3.93 17.42 9.90
N PHE A 16 -5.04 16.81 10.32
CA PHE A 16 -5.04 15.86 11.43
C PHE A 16 -4.09 14.68 11.19
N LEU A 17 -4.18 14.03 10.03
CA LEU A 17 -3.31 12.90 9.69
C LEU A 17 -1.83 13.30 9.60
N ARG A 18 -1.54 14.49 9.06
CA ARG A 18 -0.18 15.02 8.99
C ARG A 18 0.43 15.17 10.39
N ASN A 19 -0.32 15.72 11.34
CA ASN A 19 0.14 15.89 12.72
C ASN A 19 0.38 14.54 13.41
N VAL A 20 -0.56 13.59 13.24
CA VAL A 20 -0.42 12.22 13.79
C VAL A 20 0.84 11.53 13.24
N PHE A 21 1.02 11.53 11.91
CA PHE A 21 2.18 10.88 11.31
C PHE A 21 3.49 11.58 11.62
N SER A 22 3.51 12.92 11.72
CA SER A 22 4.71 13.64 12.14
C SER A 22 5.11 13.24 13.56
N ALA A 23 4.17 13.20 14.51
CA ALA A 23 4.45 12.80 15.89
C ALA A 23 4.95 11.35 15.98
N ALA A 24 4.28 10.44 15.25
CA ALA A 24 4.57 9.01 15.32
C ALA A 24 5.83 8.59 14.56
N LEU A 25 6.09 9.18 13.38
CA LEU A 25 7.10 8.71 12.42
C LEU A 25 8.33 9.62 12.30
N LYS A 26 8.24 10.91 12.68
CA LYS A 26 9.35 11.85 12.57
C LYS A 26 10.05 12.13 13.90
N THR A 27 9.28 12.35 14.96
CA THR A 27 9.80 12.81 16.26
C THR A 27 9.78 11.71 17.31
N ASN A 28 9.90 10.45 16.90
CA ASN A 28 9.79 9.31 17.81
C ASN A 28 11.14 8.60 17.92
N ASP A 29 11.89 8.91 18.98
CA ASP A 29 13.21 8.33 19.26
C ASP A 29 13.15 6.82 19.58
N ALA A 30 11.96 6.29 19.89
CA ALA A 30 11.74 4.86 20.11
C ALA A 30 11.39 4.10 18.82
N LEU A 31 11.17 4.80 17.70
CA LEU A 31 10.79 4.17 16.43
C LEU A 31 12.03 3.86 15.59
N GLU A 32 12.39 2.58 15.51
CA GLU A 32 13.43 2.10 14.59
C GLU A 32 12.94 2.06 13.13
N LYS A 33 11.69 1.61 12.90
CA LYS A 33 11.10 1.47 11.56
C LYS A 33 9.56 1.50 11.59
N GLY A 34 8.96 2.25 10.67
CA GLY A 34 7.51 2.27 10.44
C GLY A 34 7.15 1.80 9.03
N VAL A 35 6.14 0.96 8.89
CA VAL A 35 5.60 0.52 7.59
C VAL A 35 4.14 0.94 7.52
N LEU A 36 3.78 1.70 6.49
CA LEU A 36 2.42 2.13 6.22
C LEU A 36 1.93 1.50 4.92
N THR A 37 0.90 0.67 5.00
CA THR A 37 0.28 0.01 3.84
C THR A 37 -1.13 0.56 3.60
N GLY A 38 -1.56 0.56 2.33
CA GLY A 38 -2.90 1.01 1.97
C GLY A 38 -3.27 0.56 0.57
N CYS A 39 -4.54 0.26 0.35
CA CYS A 39 -5.05 -0.19 -0.96
C CYS A 39 -5.11 0.94 -1.99
N LEU A 40 -5.19 2.19 -1.53
CA LEU A 40 -5.19 3.37 -2.37
C LEU A 40 -3.81 4.04 -2.28
N ARG A 41 -3.38 4.67 -3.37
CA ARG A 41 -2.20 5.55 -3.34
C ARG A 41 -2.55 6.78 -2.49
N ILE A 42 -2.32 6.70 -1.18
CA ILE A 42 -2.57 7.80 -0.23
C ILE A 42 -1.47 8.88 -0.36
N ALA A 43 -0.42 8.63 -1.15
CA ALA A 43 0.60 9.61 -1.50
C ALA A 43 0.05 10.71 -2.44
N LYS A 44 -0.99 11.42 -2.01
CA LYS A 44 -1.00 12.87 -2.25
C LYS A 44 0.05 13.40 -1.29
N GLU A 45 1.14 13.89 -1.85
CA GLU A 45 2.35 14.34 -1.15
C GLU A 45 2.01 15.22 0.06
N SER A 46 0.89 15.95 0.04
CA SER A 46 0.43 16.81 1.14
C SER A 46 0.35 16.15 2.54
N ILE A 47 0.00 14.87 2.70
CA ILE A 47 -0.03 14.27 4.06
C ILE A 47 1.38 13.93 4.55
N PHE A 48 2.28 13.58 3.63
CA PHE A 48 3.63 13.07 3.92
C PHE A 48 4.73 14.12 3.72
N THR A 49 4.40 15.31 3.20
CA THR A 49 5.30 16.46 3.09
C THR A 49 5.78 16.83 4.50
N GLY A 50 7.00 16.40 4.84
CA GLY A 50 7.62 16.64 6.15
C GLY A 50 8.24 15.40 6.80
N LEU A 51 7.95 14.18 6.32
CA LEU A 51 8.65 12.97 6.76
C LEU A 51 10.05 12.90 6.13
N ASN A 52 11.08 12.86 6.97
CA ASN A 52 12.44 12.64 6.51
C ASN A 52 12.62 11.13 6.30
N ASN A 53 13.05 10.69 5.11
CA ASN A 53 13.25 9.26 4.74
C ASN A 53 11.99 8.45 4.39
N PHE A 54 10.99 9.07 3.75
CA PHE A 54 9.82 8.35 3.26
C PHE A 54 10.10 7.71 1.89
N ASN A 55 9.98 6.38 1.78
CA ASN A 55 10.02 5.68 0.49
C ASN A 55 8.64 5.09 0.17
N VAL A 56 8.15 5.34 -1.04
CA VAL A 56 6.84 4.86 -1.50
C VAL A 56 7.08 3.76 -2.51
N TYR A 57 6.56 2.58 -2.21
CA TYR A 57 6.54 1.44 -3.12
C TYR A 57 5.11 1.18 -3.56
N SER A 58 4.87 1.30 -4.86
CA SER A 58 3.59 0.95 -5.48
C SER A 58 3.70 -0.37 -6.23
N VAL A 59 2.58 -1.10 -6.33
CA VAL A 59 2.46 -2.28 -7.21
C VAL A 59 2.75 -1.97 -8.69
N PHE A 60 2.65 -0.69 -9.08
CA PHE A 60 2.97 -0.23 -10.44
C PHE A 60 4.46 0.10 -10.64
N ASP A 61 5.25 0.17 -9.56
CA ASP A 61 6.67 0.50 -9.68
C ASP A 61 7.44 -0.75 -10.12
N LYS A 62 8.19 -0.64 -11.23
CA LYS A 62 8.98 -1.75 -11.80
C LYS A 62 9.90 -2.41 -10.76
N GLN A 63 10.42 -1.62 -9.82
CA GLN A 63 11.32 -2.08 -8.77
C GLN A 63 10.65 -3.01 -7.73
N SER A 64 9.33 -2.93 -7.57
CA SER A 64 8.58 -3.73 -6.60
C SER A 64 7.60 -4.70 -7.26
N SER A 65 7.46 -4.64 -8.59
CA SER A 65 6.55 -5.51 -9.35
C SER A 65 6.83 -7.01 -9.17
N SER A 66 8.07 -7.41 -8.86
CA SER A 66 8.44 -8.79 -8.53
C SER A 66 8.11 -9.22 -7.11
N ASP A 67 7.80 -8.25 -6.23
CA ASP A 67 7.61 -8.48 -4.80
C ASP A 67 6.12 -8.55 -4.42
N PHE A 68 5.23 -8.36 -5.41
CA PHE A 68 3.78 -8.38 -5.23
C PHE A 68 3.14 -9.49 -6.06
N GLY A 69 2.13 -10.14 -5.48
CA GLY A 69 1.39 -11.23 -6.12
C GLY A 69 1.94 -12.60 -5.72
N PHE A 70 1.59 -13.60 -6.53
CA PHE A 70 2.03 -14.98 -6.34
C PHE A 70 3.01 -15.38 -7.44
N THR A 71 3.98 -16.23 -7.13
CA THR A 71 4.81 -16.86 -8.15
C THR A 71 3.99 -17.88 -8.96
N SER A 72 4.51 -18.27 -10.12
CA SER A 72 3.86 -19.32 -10.93
C SER A 72 3.71 -20.63 -10.16
N GLU A 73 4.70 -20.97 -9.32
CA GLU A 73 4.67 -22.14 -8.46
C GLU A 73 3.57 -22.04 -7.39
N GLU A 74 3.44 -20.90 -6.73
CA GLU A 74 2.41 -20.65 -5.72
C GLU A 74 1.00 -20.71 -6.33
N VAL A 75 0.81 -20.13 -7.52
CA VAL A 75 -0.45 -20.22 -8.27
C VAL A 75 -0.76 -21.67 -8.64
N MET A 76 0.23 -22.44 -9.10
CA MET A 76 0.02 -23.86 -9.40
C MET A 76 -0.28 -24.70 -8.15
N CYS A 77 0.32 -24.38 -7.01
CA CYS A 77 0.01 -25.04 -5.74
C CYS A 77 -1.45 -24.77 -5.35
N LEU A 78 -1.87 -23.50 -5.35
CA LEU A 78 -3.26 -23.11 -5.06
C LEU A 78 -4.25 -23.78 -6.01
N LEU A 79 -3.97 -23.83 -7.31
CA LEU A 79 -4.85 -24.52 -8.27
C LEU A 79 -4.94 -26.02 -8.01
N ASN A 80 -3.91 -26.66 -7.44
CA ASN A 80 -3.94 -28.08 -7.09
C ASN A 80 -4.75 -28.33 -5.82
N ASP A 81 -4.54 -27.51 -4.80
CA ASP A 81 -5.19 -27.64 -3.49
C ASP A 81 -6.72 -27.55 -3.60
N TYR A 82 -7.23 -26.81 -4.58
CA TYR A 82 -8.66 -26.65 -4.85
C TYR A 82 -9.17 -27.48 -6.04
N GLU A 83 -8.37 -28.39 -6.61
CA GLU A 83 -8.72 -29.20 -7.79
C GLU A 83 -9.11 -28.38 -9.05
N LEU A 84 -8.54 -27.18 -9.18
CA LEU A 84 -8.82 -26.20 -10.24
C LEU A 84 -7.77 -26.17 -11.36
N ARG A 85 -6.88 -27.15 -11.49
CA ARG A 85 -5.85 -27.23 -12.55
C ARG A 85 -6.36 -26.91 -13.96
N LYS A 86 -7.60 -27.28 -14.27
CA LYS A 86 -8.21 -27.01 -15.59
C LYS A 86 -8.25 -25.52 -15.96
N PHE A 87 -8.14 -24.61 -14.99
CA PHE A 87 -8.14 -23.16 -15.20
C PHE A 87 -6.73 -22.55 -15.30
N GLU A 88 -5.66 -23.35 -15.26
CA GLU A 88 -4.28 -22.84 -15.33
C GLU A 88 -4.05 -21.92 -16.53
N ARG A 89 -4.56 -22.30 -17.70
CA ARG A 89 -4.45 -21.49 -18.92
C ARG A 89 -5.18 -20.15 -18.79
N THR A 90 -6.36 -20.15 -18.17
CA THR A 90 -7.15 -18.93 -17.95
C THR A 90 -6.45 -17.99 -16.97
N VAL A 91 -5.82 -18.52 -15.92
CA VAL A 91 -5.09 -17.72 -14.92
C VAL A 91 -3.80 -17.12 -15.51
N LYS A 92 -3.14 -17.82 -16.44
CA LYS A 92 -1.95 -17.30 -17.14
C LYS A 92 -2.25 -16.24 -18.20
N GLU A 93 -3.49 -16.16 -18.69
CA GLU A 93 -3.93 -15.20 -19.71
C GLU A 93 -4.43 -13.86 -19.11
N TRP A 94 -4.59 -13.79 -17.78
CA TRP A 94 -5.06 -12.61 -17.03
C TRP A 94 -3.89 -11.74 -16.55
#